data_AF-A0A381F7W4-F1
#
_entry.id   AF-A0A381F7W4-F1
#
_cell.length_a   1.000
_cell.length_b   1.000
_cell.length_c   1.000
_cell.angle_alpha   90.00
_cell.angle_beta   90.00
_cell.angle_gamma   90.00
#
_symmetry.space_group_name_H-M   'P 1'
#
loop_
_entity.id
_entity.type
_entity.pdbx_description
1 polymer ?
#
loop_
_entity_poly.entity_id
_entity_poly.type
_entity_poly.pdbx_seq_one_letter_code
_entity_poly.pdbx_strand_id
1 'polypeptide(L)' 'MKPHLIIFAILIAGFAVYNIFFALADDRMNTLVNIVYASILFGYISFMALTVLKKIKK' A
#
# COMPACT_ATOMS: atom_id res chain seq x y z
N MET A 1 -12.36 -3.94 -10.45
CA MET A 1 -12.25 -4.20 -9.00
C MET A 1 -11.30 -5.36 -8.76
N LYS A 2 -11.56 -6.55 -9.33
CA LYS A 2 -10.66 -7.72 -9.29
C LYS A 2 -9.18 -7.43 -9.63
N PRO A 3 -8.83 -6.73 -10.74
CA PRO A 3 -7.42 -6.44 -11.05
C PRO A 3 -6.76 -5.46 -10.06
N HIS A 4 -7.51 -4.49 -9.52
CA HIS A 4 -6.97 -3.55 -8.52
C HIS A 4 -6.70 -4.21 -7.17
N LEU A 5 -7.53 -5.19 -6.77
CA LEU A 5 -7.25 -5.99 -5.58
C LEU A 5 -5.96 -6.82 -5.73
N ILE A 6 -5.72 -7.38 -6.91
CA ILE A 6 -4.49 -8.15 -7.18
C ILE A 6 -3.27 -7.21 -7.12
N ILE A 7 -3.34 -6.04 -7.75
CA ILE A 7 -2.28 -5.03 -7.69
C ILE A 7 -2.02 -4.58 -6.25
N PHE A 8 -3.08 -4.36 -5.46
CA PHE A 8 -2.97 -3.99 -4.07
C PHE A 8 -2.33 -5.09 -3.21
N ALA A 9 -2.71 -6.35 -3.44
CA ALA A 9 -2.10 -7.49 -2.76
C ALA A 9 -0.61 -7.63 -3.10
N ILE A 10 -0.22 -7.40 -4.35
CA ILE A 10 1.20 -7.38 -4.76
C ILE A 10 1.94 -6.23 -4.07
N LEU A 11 1.34 -5.04 -3.97
CA LEU A 11 1.92 -3.91 -3.26
C LEU A 11 2.16 -4.21 -1.77
N ILE A 12 1.19 -4.85 -1.11
CA ILE A 12 1.33 -5.27 0.29
C ILE A 12 2.42 -6.34 0.43
N ALA A 13 2.45 -7.33 -0.46
CA ALA A 13 3.47 -8.37 -0.45
C ALA A 13 4.87 -7.78 -0.63
N GLY A 14 5.04 -6.82 -1.54
CA GLY A 14 6.30 -6.09 -1.72
C GLY A 14 6.72 -5.32 -0.47
N PHE A 15 5.79 -4.63 0.19
CA PHE A 15 6.05 -3.92 1.45
C PHE A 15 6.46 -4.87 2.59
N ALA A 16 5.79 -6.02 2.70
CA ALA A 16 6.10 -7.04 3.69
C ALA A 16 7.48 -7.66 3.44
N VAL A 17 7.80 -8.01 2.19
CA VAL A 17 9.12 -8.53 1.81
C VAL A 17 10.22 -7.51 2.11
N TYR A 18 9.99 -6.24 1.80
CA TYR A 18 10.94 -5.17 2.13
C TYR A 18 11.20 -5.09 3.64
N ASN A 19 10.16 -5.10 4.48
CA ASN A 19 10.31 -5.01 5.92
C ASN A 19 10.96 -6.26 6.56
N ILE A 20 10.74 -7.46 5.99
CA ILE A 20 11.27 -8.70 6.55
C ILE A 20 12.73 -8.94 6.14
N PHE A 21 13.10 -8.62 4.88
CA PHE A 21 14.40 -8.99 4.32
C PHE A 21 15.32 -7.81 4.02
N PHE A 22 14.78 -6.60 3.81
CA PHE A 22 15.52 -5.42 3.33
C PHE A 22 15.40 -4.21 4.26
N ALA A 23 14.96 -4.42 5.51
CA ALA A 23 14.88 -3.36 6.51
C ALA A 23 16.25 -2.69 6.70
N LEU A 24 16.26 -1.37 6.70
CA LEU A 24 17.48 -0.59 6.86
C LEU A 24 17.95 -0.65 8.32
N ALA A 25 19.27 -0.71 8.53
CA ALA A 25 19.88 -0.71 9.86
C ALA A 25 19.75 0.65 10.58
N ASP A 26 19.56 1.74 9.84
CA ASP A 26 19.24 3.05 10.41
C ASP A 26 17.74 3.15 10.70
N ASP A 27 17.39 3.16 11.98
CA ASP A 27 16.00 3.22 12.46
C ASP A 27 15.22 4.43 11.93
N ARG A 28 15.85 5.60 11.80
CA ARG A 28 15.17 6.80 11.30
C ARG A 28 14.85 6.65 9.83
N MET A 29 15.80 6.13 9.05
CA MET A 29 15.61 5.92 7.62
C MET A 29 14.58 4.81 7.37
N ASN A 30 14.64 3.71 8.12
CA ASN A 30 13.67 2.61 8.01
C ASN A 30 12.24 3.08 8.35
N THR A 31 12.10 3.90 9.39
CA THR A 31 10.81 4.50 9.76
C THR A 31 10.28 5.41 8.65
N LEU A 32 11.13 6.24 8.04
CA LEU A 32 10.74 7.10 6.93
C LEU A 32 10.22 6.29 5.74
N VAL A 33 10.94 5.23 5.36
CA VAL A 33 10.53 4.35 4.25
C VAL A 33 9.20 3.68 4.54
N ASN A 34 8.99 3.22 5.79
CA ASN A 34 7.72 2.63 6.20
C ASN A 34 6.56 3.61 6.13
N ILE A 35 6.76 4.86 6.55
CA ILE A 35 5.74 5.92 6.42
C ILE A 35 5.41 6.18 4.96
N VAL A 36 6.41 6.28 4.09
CA VAL A 36 6.21 6.52 2.65
C VAL A 36 5.43 5.37 2.01
N TYR A 37 5.84 4.13 2.26
CA TYR A 37 5.13 2.96 1.74
C TYR A 37 3.70 2.86 2.26
N ALA A 38 3.49 3.06 3.56
CA ALA A 38 2.17 3.06 4.16
C ALA A 38 1.27 4.15 3.54
N SER A 39 1.83 5.34 3.27
CA SER A 39 1.11 6.43 2.61
C SER A 39 0.68 6.07 1.18
N ILE A 40 1.54 5.39 0.41
CA ILE A 40 1.22 4.91 -0.94
C ILE A 40 0.11 3.86 -0.89
N LEU A 41 0.23 2.87 0.00
CA LEU A 41 -0.79 1.83 0.21
C LEU A 41 -2.13 2.45 0.59
N PHE A 42 -2.11 3.39 1.54
CA PHE A 42 -3.30 4.08 2.00
C PHE A 42 -3.95 4.93 0.91
N GLY A 43 -3.15 5.62 0.09
CA GLY A 43 -3.63 6.37 -1.06
C GLY A 43 -4.33 5.46 -2.08
N TYR A 44 -3.74 4.31 -2.39
CA TYR A 44 -4.30 3.36 -3.36
C TYR A 44 -5.63 2.76 -2.88
N ILE A 45 -5.72 2.35 -1.61
CA ILE A 45 -6.97 1.81 -1.06
C ILE A 45 -8.06 2.90 -0.94
N SER A 46 -7.68 4.13 -0.58
CA SER A 46 -8.61 5.26 -0.55
C SER A 46 -9.19 5.56 -1.93
N PHE A 47 -8.36 5.55 -2.97
CA PHE A 47 -8.81 5.67 -4.36
C PHE A 47 -9.76 4.54 -4.74
N MET A 48 -9.41 3.29 -4.42
CA MET A 48 -10.30 2.15 -4.65
C MET A 48 -11.65 2.34 -3.96
N ALA A 49 -11.66 2.68 -2.67
CA ALA A 49 -12.88 2.91 -1.90
C ALA A 49 -13.76 4.00 -2.53
N LEU A 50 -13.18 5.13 -2.97
CA LEU A 50 -13.91 6.18 -3.68
C LEU A 50 -14.50 5.69 -5.00
N THR A 51 -13.76 4.88 -5.77
CA THR A 51 -14.28 4.31 -7.02
C THR A 51 -15.40 3.30 -6.78
N VAL A 52 -15.34 2.51 -5.69
CA VAL A 52 -16.42 1.60 -5.27
C VAL A 52 -17.66 2.41 -4.90
N LEU A 53 -17.52 3.40 -4.02
CA LEU A 53 -18.61 4.27 -3.57
C LEU A 53 -19.31 4.97 -4.73
N LYS A 54 -18.55 5.50 -5.70
CA LYS A 54 -19.11 6.12 -6.92
C LYS A 54 -19.88 5.13 -7.78
N LYS A 55 -19.53 3.84 -7.77
CA LYS A 55 -20.22 2.79 -8.52
C LYS A 55 -21.49 2.29 -7.85
N ILE A 56 -21.59 2.39 -6.53
CA ILE A 56 -22.79 1.98 -5.76
C ILE A 56 -23.86 3.08 -5.75
N LYS A 57 -23.46 4.36 -5.85
CA LYS A 57 -24.40 5.50 -5.91
C LYS A 57 -25.10 5.70 -7.27
N LYS A 58 -24.87 4.82 -8.25
CA LYS A 58 -25.50 4.84 -9.58
C LYS A 58 -26.40 3.61 -9.71
#